data_AF-A0A8H7C6G3-F1
#
_entry.id   AF-A0A8H7C6G3-F1
#
_cell.length_a   1.000
_cell.length_b   1.000
_cell.length_c   1.000
_cell.angle_alpha   90.00
_cell.angle_beta   90.00
_cell.angle_gamma   90.00
#
_symmetry.space_group_name_H-M   'P 1'
#
loop_
_entity.id
_entity.type
_entity.pdbx_description
1 polymer ?
#
loop_
_entity_poly.entity_id
_entity_poly.type
_entity_poly.pdbx_seq_one_letter_code
_entity_poly.pdbx_strand_id
1 'polypeptide(L)'
;MVHRRQTCPGASMCSSDCQRRRNRSVSGGKYFAPLVTRLAAKHRMLVSRRRRLPLSVNIVNRASTSPVSPPPSSPPPPMAPVLLEEAPAEYVRDKLHLFKGCMLSGLRDVRLISAPQRSGFLPKEIQILMSDDSSHAVPPTHMLAVYAPKSTPTSSRTKVTLYPTHEIVLSSHCTNLPKLPEPSSASSIPVIPLAIPSPSMYPYLQTYLYTKDASMLETVLLPSPSQALDSSSLMRRLLAVHGLWGNASALGVIDPPFYSMIERVWATLHETLSRIHSSSS
;
A
#
# COMPACT_ATOMS: atom_id res chain seq x y z
N MET A 1 17.63 -55.27 33.76
CA MET A 1 16.49 -55.90 33.03
C MET A 1 15.61 -54.78 32.48
N VAL A 2 15.48 -54.59 31.15
CA VAL A 2 14.63 -55.35 30.18
C VAL A 2 13.15 -54.99 30.39
N HIS A 3 12.55 -54.04 29.62
CA HIS A 3 11.89 -54.18 28.30
C HIS A 3 10.64 -55.10 28.33
N ARG A 4 9.45 -54.75 27.80
CA ARG A 4 9.04 -54.06 26.52
C ARG A 4 7.93 -52.99 26.78
N ARG A 5 7.62 -51.98 25.93
CA ARG A 5 7.04 -51.93 24.55
C ARG A 5 5.72 -52.74 24.43
N GLN A 6 4.65 -52.34 23.73
CA GLN A 6 4.30 -51.20 22.83
C GLN A 6 2.72 -51.12 22.79
N THR A 7 1.93 -50.26 22.11
CA THR A 7 2.04 -49.37 20.92
C THR A 7 0.94 -48.26 20.98
N CYS A 8 0.97 -47.24 20.10
CA CYS A 8 -0.09 -46.23 19.95
C CYS A 8 -1.18 -46.60 18.93
N PRO A 9 -2.39 -46.01 19.05
CA PRO A 9 -3.10 -45.39 17.92
C PRO A 9 -3.28 -43.87 18.19
N GLY A 10 -3.62 -43.00 17.23
CA GLY A 10 -3.87 -43.19 15.80
C GLY A 10 -4.67 -41.99 15.30
N ALA A 11 -4.10 -41.14 14.45
CA ALA A 11 -4.71 -39.83 14.12
C ALA A 11 -5.80 -39.94 13.03
N SER A 12 -6.95 -39.28 13.25
CA SER A 12 -7.90 -38.96 12.18
C SER A 12 -8.78 -37.74 12.51
N MET A 13 -9.36 -37.15 11.47
CA MET A 13 -10.52 -36.24 11.50
C MET A 13 -10.44 -34.96 12.35
N CYS A 14 -9.50 -34.06 11.98
CA CYS A 14 -9.78 -32.63 12.09
C CYS A 14 -10.96 -32.30 11.14
N SER A 15 -12.12 -31.91 11.67
CA SER A 15 -13.34 -31.78 10.88
C SER A 15 -13.31 -30.58 9.92
N SER A 16 -13.65 -30.82 8.65
CA SER A 16 -13.43 -29.92 7.53
C SER A 16 -14.37 -28.70 7.46
N ASP A 17 -15.43 -28.65 8.28
CA ASP A 17 -16.47 -27.63 8.16
C ASP A 17 -16.16 -26.28 8.83
N CYS A 18 -15.28 -26.23 9.84
CA CYS A 18 -14.84 -24.96 10.43
C CYS A 18 -14.03 -24.11 9.42
N GLN A 19 -13.26 -24.74 8.53
CA GLN A 19 -12.53 -24.07 7.47
C GLN A 19 -13.48 -23.40 6.44
N ARG A 20 -14.69 -23.96 6.28
CA ARG A 20 -15.58 -23.68 5.14
C ARG A 20 -16.38 -22.38 5.27
N ARG A 21 -16.49 -21.80 6.48
CA ARG A 21 -17.21 -20.53 6.72
C ARG A 21 -16.41 -19.25 6.41
N ARG A 22 -15.07 -19.30 6.32
CA ARG A 22 -14.26 -18.10 6.02
C ARG A 22 -14.28 -17.66 4.55
N ASN A 23 -14.76 -18.51 3.62
CA ASN A 23 -14.83 -18.22 2.19
C ASN A 23 -16.24 -17.83 1.70
N ARG A 24 -17.10 -17.24 2.55
CA ARG A 24 -18.30 -16.54 2.03
C ARG A 24 -17.89 -15.22 1.38
N SER A 25 -17.65 -15.30 0.08
CA SER A 25 -17.43 -14.18 -0.84
C SER A 25 -18.42 -13.04 -0.56
N VAL A 26 -17.90 -11.82 -0.44
CA VAL A 26 -18.71 -10.60 -0.55
C VAL A 26 -19.20 -10.53 -2.00
N SER A 27 -20.47 -10.88 -2.21
CA SER A 27 -21.10 -10.91 -3.53
C SER A 27 -21.54 -9.52 -3.99
N GLY A 28 -20.58 -8.60 -4.10
CA GLY A 28 -20.72 -7.32 -4.81
C GLY A 28 -20.24 -7.43 -6.26
N GLY A 29 -20.58 -6.45 -7.10
CA GLY A 29 -19.95 -6.25 -8.42
C GLY A 29 -20.13 -7.38 -9.44
N LYS A 30 -21.36 -7.59 -9.97
CA LYS A 30 -21.65 -8.54 -11.07
C LYS A 30 -20.76 -8.37 -12.32
N TYR A 31 -20.12 -7.22 -12.49
CA TYR A 31 -19.31 -6.85 -13.65
C TYR A 31 -17.80 -7.06 -13.48
N PHE A 32 -17.28 -7.22 -12.26
CA PHE A 32 -15.82 -7.26 -12.01
C PHE A 32 -15.27 -8.69 -11.80
N ALA A 33 -16.04 -9.55 -11.13
CA ALA A 33 -15.55 -10.87 -10.70
C ALA A 33 -15.11 -11.85 -11.83
N PRO A 34 -15.84 -12.03 -12.95
CA PRO A 34 -15.57 -13.12 -13.89
C PRO A 34 -14.26 -12.99 -14.69
N LEU A 35 -13.91 -11.75 -15.08
CA LEU A 35 -12.74 -11.48 -15.94
C LEU A 35 -11.45 -11.32 -15.12
N VAL A 36 -11.51 -10.62 -13.98
CA VAL A 36 -10.31 -10.13 -13.29
C VAL A 36 -9.68 -11.19 -12.38
N THR A 37 -10.48 -12.06 -11.75
CA THR A 37 -10.00 -13.10 -10.82
C THR A 37 -9.02 -14.09 -11.48
N ARG A 38 -9.15 -14.33 -12.79
CA ARG A 38 -8.24 -15.20 -13.56
C ARG A 38 -6.81 -14.64 -13.70
N LEU A 39 -6.61 -13.32 -13.58
CA LEU A 39 -5.29 -12.70 -13.60
C LEU A 39 -4.66 -12.64 -12.21
N ALA A 40 -5.43 -12.28 -11.19
CA ALA A 40 -4.96 -12.17 -9.80
C ALA A 40 -4.27 -13.45 -9.29
N ALA A 41 -4.85 -14.62 -9.59
CA ALA A 41 -4.33 -15.93 -9.17
C ALA A 41 -2.91 -16.25 -9.68
N LYS A 42 -2.41 -15.54 -10.70
CA LYS A 42 -1.06 -15.75 -11.27
C LYS A 42 0.03 -14.87 -10.64
N HIS A 43 -0.35 -13.80 -9.93
CA HIS A 43 0.57 -12.83 -9.33
C HIS A 43 0.84 -13.09 -7.85
N ARG A 44 1.36 -14.29 -7.54
CA ARG A 44 1.86 -14.60 -6.18
C ARG A 44 3.04 -13.68 -5.86
N MET A 45 2.93 -12.88 -4.78
CA MET A 45 3.95 -11.91 -4.34
C MET A 45 5.34 -12.55 -4.23
N LEU A 46 6.23 -12.22 -5.17
CA LEU A 46 7.64 -12.58 -5.09
C LEU A 46 8.39 -11.50 -4.28
N VAL A 47 8.33 -11.63 -2.95
CA VAL A 47 9.31 -11.02 -2.05
C VAL A 47 10.66 -11.64 -2.36
N SER A 48 11.39 -11.03 -3.31
CA SER A 48 12.52 -11.65 -3.97
C SER A 48 13.73 -11.70 -3.05
N ARG A 49 13.96 -12.85 -2.39
CA ARG A 49 15.19 -13.13 -1.64
C ARG A 49 16.42 -12.80 -2.51
N ARG A 50 17.12 -11.74 -2.14
CA ARG A 50 18.43 -11.29 -2.68
C ARG A 50 18.53 -11.32 -4.22
N ARG A 51 17.94 -10.34 -4.92
CA ARG A 51 18.27 -10.07 -6.34
C ARG A 51 18.88 -8.68 -6.53
N ARG A 52 20.04 -8.67 -7.20
CA ARG A 52 20.76 -7.47 -7.64
C ARG A 52 19.98 -6.82 -8.78
N LEU A 53 19.64 -5.54 -8.68
CA LEU A 53 18.91 -4.79 -9.71
C LEU A 53 19.54 -3.40 -9.88
N PRO A 54 20.04 -3.03 -11.08
CA PRO A 54 20.56 -1.70 -11.33
C PRO A 54 19.41 -0.70 -11.45
N LEU A 55 19.45 0.33 -10.59
CA LEU A 55 18.33 1.24 -10.34
C LEU A 55 18.43 2.54 -11.14
N SER A 56 17.30 3.22 -11.34
CA SER A 56 17.23 4.68 -11.48
C SER A 56 16.28 5.24 -10.42
N VAL A 57 16.83 5.97 -9.46
CA VAL A 57 16.10 6.47 -8.28
C VAL A 57 15.42 7.80 -8.61
N ASN A 58 14.16 7.91 -8.23
CA ASN A 58 13.43 9.18 -8.13
C ASN A 58 12.86 9.31 -6.71
N ILE A 59 12.76 10.55 -6.21
CA ILE A 59 12.16 10.92 -4.92
C ILE A 59 11.03 11.89 -5.25
N VAL A 60 9.85 11.74 -4.64
CA VAL A 60 8.65 12.50 -5.00
C VAL A 60 8.08 13.21 -3.77
N ASN A 61 8.66 14.34 -3.40
CA ASN A 61 8.04 15.27 -2.45
C ASN A 61 6.91 16.00 -3.16
N ARG A 62 5.66 15.58 -2.96
CA ARG A 62 4.47 16.28 -3.47
C ARG A 62 3.78 17.03 -2.34
N ALA A 63 4.01 18.34 -2.27
CA ALA A 63 3.24 19.21 -1.40
C ALA A 63 1.77 19.27 -1.85
N SER A 64 0.86 19.20 -0.87
CA SER A 64 -0.54 19.60 -1.01
C SER A 64 -0.88 20.38 0.26
N THR A 65 -1.18 21.67 0.12
CA THR A 65 -1.49 22.56 1.23
C THR A 65 -3.00 22.75 1.33
N SER A 66 -3.58 22.26 2.41
CA SER A 66 -4.92 22.67 2.89
C SER A 66 -4.75 23.34 4.26
N PRO A 67 -5.59 24.31 4.62
CA PRO A 67 -5.48 25.02 5.89
C PRO A 67 -5.80 24.08 7.06
N VAL A 68 -4.94 24.08 8.08
CA VAL A 68 -5.10 23.27 9.30
C VAL A 68 -5.81 24.09 10.37
N SER A 69 -6.84 23.52 11.01
CA SER A 69 -7.50 24.11 12.18
C SER A 69 -6.71 23.84 13.46
N PRO A 70 -6.72 24.75 14.46
CA PRO A 70 -5.92 24.60 15.67
C PRO A 70 -6.35 23.39 16.53
N PRO A 71 -5.41 22.75 17.26
CA PRO A 71 -5.70 21.58 18.09
C PRO A 71 -6.41 21.97 19.42
N PRO A 72 -7.21 21.06 20.01
CA PRO A 72 -7.85 21.28 21.31
C PRO A 72 -6.85 21.24 22.46
N SER A 73 -7.02 22.14 23.44
CA SER A 73 -6.06 22.39 24.52
C SER A 73 -6.29 21.52 25.77
N SER A 74 -5.96 20.22 25.70
CA SER A 74 -5.89 19.34 26.87
C SER A 74 -4.85 18.23 26.68
N PRO A 75 -3.88 18.05 27.60
CA PRO A 75 -2.95 16.92 27.53
C PRO A 75 -3.68 15.60 27.85
N PRO A 76 -3.41 14.50 27.13
CA PRO A 76 -3.93 13.18 27.49
C PRO A 76 -3.27 12.68 28.79
N PRO A 77 -3.96 11.82 29.59
CA PRO A 77 -3.39 11.27 30.80
C PRO A 77 -2.20 10.34 30.50
N PRO A 78 -1.23 10.19 31.43
CA PRO A 78 -0.06 9.35 31.24
C PRO A 78 -0.46 7.87 31.12
N MET A 79 -0.28 7.30 29.92
CA MET A 79 -0.51 5.87 29.70
C MET A 79 0.60 5.06 30.36
N ALA A 80 0.23 4.13 31.24
CA ALA A 80 1.19 3.21 31.86
C ALA A 80 1.83 2.27 30.80
N PRO A 81 3.11 1.92 30.93
CA PRO A 81 3.84 1.14 29.92
C PRO A 81 3.53 -0.36 30.03
N VAL A 82 2.30 -0.76 29.67
CA VAL A 82 1.83 -2.16 29.74
C VAL A 82 1.04 -2.51 28.48
N LEU A 83 1.50 -3.55 27.76
CA LEU A 83 0.79 -4.27 26.69
C LEU A 83 0.33 -3.44 25.47
N LEU A 84 1.28 -2.93 24.67
CA LEU A 84 1.05 -2.56 23.27
C LEU A 84 1.15 -3.74 22.28
N GLU A 85 1.63 -4.90 22.72
CA GLU A 85 1.96 -6.05 21.84
C GLU A 85 0.75 -6.75 21.20
N GLU A 86 -0.45 -6.67 21.80
CA GLU A 86 -1.66 -7.33 21.30
C GLU A 86 -2.87 -6.38 21.14
N ALA A 87 -2.62 -5.10 20.81
CA ALA A 87 -3.71 -4.20 20.43
C ALA A 87 -4.45 -4.73 19.17
N PRO A 88 -5.78 -4.99 19.21
CA PRO A 88 -6.49 -5.53 18.07
C PRO A 88 -6.35 -4.64 16.83
N ALA A 89 -6.09 -5.23 15.67
CA ALA A 89 -5.82 -4.48 14.44
C ALA A 89 -6.94 -3.48 14.08
N GLU A 90 -8.19 -3.76 14.45
CA GLU A 90 -9.32 -2.84 14.28
C GLU A 90 -9.20 -1.61 15.19
N TYR A 91 -8.88 -1.78 16.47
CA TYR A 91 -8.58 -0.66 17.38
C TYR A 91 -7.43 0.20 16.87
N VAL A 92 -6.38 -0.40 16.30
CA VAL A 92 -5.26 0.36 15.72
C VAL A 92 -5.74 1.20 14.52
N ARG A 93 -6.49 0.63 13.58
CA ARG A 93 -7.11 1.36 12.45
C ARG A 93 -7.95 2.54 12.95
N ASP A 94 -8.77 2.30 13.96
CA ASP A 94 -9.68 3.30 14.54
C ASP A 94 -8.94 4.43 15.26
N LYS A 95 -7.68 4.26 15.67
CA LYS A 95 -6.86 5.34 16.24
C LYS A 95 -5.89 5.98 15.25
N LEU A 96 -5.46 5.30 14.18
CA LEU A 96 -4.54 5.87 13.18
C LEU A 96 -5.04 7.17 12.54
N HIS A 97 -6.37 7.36 12.44
CA HIS A 97 -6.95 8.59 11.89
C HIS A 97 -6.63 9.86 12.70
N LEU A 98 -6.31 9.73 14.00
CA LEU A 98 -5.89 10.83 14.88
C LEU A 98 -4.46 11.29 14.54
N PHE A 99 -3.59 10.35 14.17
CA PHE A 99 -2.17 10.58 13.90
C PHE A 99 -1.87 10.84 12.41
N LYS A 100 -2.88 10.82 11.53
CA LYS A 100 -2.67 10.98 10.08
C LYS A 100 -2.01 12.30 9.71
N GLY A 101 -2.29 13.38 10.44
CA GLY A 101 -1.69 14.70 10.19
C GLY A 101 -0.19 14.73 10.46
N CYS A 102 0.24 14.35 11.66
CA CYS A 102 1.65 14.33 12.04
C CYS A 102 2.47 13.29 11.27
N MET A 103 1.90 12.12 10.96
CA MET A 103 2.53 11.14 10.08
C MET A 103 2.70 11.68 8.64
N LEU A 104 1.68 12.32 8.06
CA LEU A 104 1.78 12.87 6.71
C LEU A 104 2.71 14.08 6.61
N SER A 105 2.89 14.86 7.68
CA SER A 105 3.96 15.86 7.75
C SER A 105 5.33 15.18 7.67
N GLY A 106 5.59 14.19 8.53
CA GLY A 106 6.86 13.47 8.54
C GLY A 106 7.21 12.83 7.18
N LEU A 107 6.24 12.29 6.44
CA LEU A 107 6.48 11.79 5.08
C LEU A 107 6.93 12.87 4.07
N ARG A 108 6.57 14.15 4.29
CA ARG A 108 6.90 15.29 3.44
C ARG A 108 8.18 16.01 3.85
N ASP A 109 8.44 16.03 5.15
CA ASP A 109 9.55 16.77 5.77
C ASP A 109 10.88 16.00 5.72
N VAL A 110 10.82 14.69 5.43
CA VAL A 110 11.98 13.82 5.22
C VAL A 110 12.85 14.28 4.06
N ARG A 111 14.14 14.47 4.37
CA ARG A 111 15.26 14.71 3.46
C ARG A 111 16.25 13.56 3.61
N LEU A 112 16.96 13.21 2.54
CA LEU A 112 18.01 12.19 2.60
C LEU A 112 19.36 12.87 2.88
N ILE A 113 20.10 12.39 3.89
CA ILE A 113 21.43 12.95 4.24
C ILE A 113 22.47 12.69 3.13
N SER A 114 22.24 11.67 2.30
CA SER A 114 23.01 11.42 1.09
C SER A 114 22.17 10.79 0.00
N ALA A 115 22.38 11.20 -1.24
CA ALA A 115 21.79 10.55 -2.39
C ALA A 115 22.31 9.09 -2.49
N PRO A 116 21.46 8.09 -2.76
CA PRO A 116 21.90 6.71 -2.88
C PRO A 116 22.91 6.58 -4.02
N GLN A 117 24.12 6.13 -3.68
CA GLN A 117 25.25 5.99 -4.61
C GLN A 117 24.86 5.20 -5.86
N ARG A 118 25.42 5.57 -7.03
CA ARG A 118 25.08 4.99 -8.35
C ARG A 118 25.58 3.53 -8.56
N SER A 119 25.78 2.78 -7.49
CA SER A 119 26.39 1.44 -7.41
C SER A 119 25.68 0.34 -8.20
N GLY A 120 24.46 0.57 -8.68
CA GLY A 120 23.67 -0.46 -9.37
C GLY A 120 23.01 -1.47 -8.40
N PHE A 121 22.94 -1.14 -7.11
CA PHE A 121 22.23 -1.90 -6.09
C PHE A 121 21.35 -0.98 -5.24
N LEU A 122 20.37 -1.55 -4.54
CA LEU A 122 19.62 -0.84 -3.50
C LEU A 122 20.47 -0.81 -2.22
N PRO A 123 20.58 0.34 -1.51
CA PRO A 123 21.13 0.34 -0.16
C PRO A 123 20.22 -0.45 0.78
N LYS A 124 20.75 -0.95 1.90
CA LYS A 124 19.95 -1.67 2.92
C LYS A 124 19.22 -0.73 3.87
N GLU A 125 19.87 0.37 4.20
CA GLU A 125 19.39 1.43 5.09
C GLU A 125 19.63 2.77 4.39
N ILE A 126 18.91 3.81 4.79
CA ILE A 126 19.14 5.17 4.33
C ILE A 126 19.04 6.14 5.49
N GLN A 127 19.96 7.11 5.51
CA GLN A 127 19.96 8.14 6.54
C GLN A 127 18.99 9.26 6.16
N ILE A 128 18.05 9.54 7.06
CA ILE A 128 17.05 10.60 6.93
C ILE A 128 17.31 11.74 7.91
N LEU A 129 16.92 12.93 7.49
CA LEU A 129 16.86 14.15 8.29
C LEU A 129 15.43 14.70 8.19
N MET A 130 14.90 15.19 9.30
CA MET A 130 13.67 15.99 9.33
C MET A 130 14.04 17.45 9.65
N SER A 131 13.18 18.40 9.29
CA SER A 131 13.37 19.81 9.64
C SER A 131 13.06 20.04 11.13
N ASP A 132 13.86 20.84 11.83
CA ASP A 132 13.69 21.08 13.28
C ASP A 132 12.33 21.73 13.64
N ASP A 133 11.77 22.53 12.71
CA ASP A 133 10.41 23.09 12.80
C ASP A 133 9.31 22.02 12.91
N SER A 134 9.58 20.79 12.45
CA SER A 134 8.61 19.68 12.40
C SER A 134 8.44 18.96 13.75
N SER A 135 8.50 19.72 14.85
CA SER A 135 8.38 19.28 16.25
C SER A 135 7.14 18.42 16.59
N HIS A 136 6.08 18.51 15.80
CA HIS A 136 4.87 17.69 15.92
C HIS A 136 4.75 16.56 14.88
N ALA A 137 5.72 16.40 13.96
CA ALA A 137 5.70 15.37 12.93
C ALA A 137 6.21 14.01 13.46
N VAL A 138 5.68 12.92 12.90
CA VAL A 138 6.14 11.56 13.25
C VAL A 138 7.11 11.06 12.18
N PRO A 139 8.32 10.60 12.52
CA PRO A 139 9.28 10.08 11.55
C PRO A 139 8.78 8.77 10.89
N PRO A 140 8.99 8.58 9.58
CA PRO A 140 8.75 7.28 8.95
C PRO A 140 9.73 6.24 9.51
N THR A 141 9.23 5.07 9.87
CA THR A 141 10.05 3.93 10.28
C THR A 141 10.83 3.29 9.13
N HIS A 142 10.40 3.49 7.88
CA HIS A 142 10.71 2.64 6.76
C HIS A 142 10.80 3.40 5.43
N MET A 143 11.65 2.95 4.51
CA MET A 143 11.76 3.50 3.15
C MET A 143 11.40 2.44 2.11
N LEU A 144 10.29 2.61 1.39
CA LEU A 144 9.86 1.65 0.37
C LEU A 144 10.55 1.94 -0.97
N ALA A 145 11.27 0.95 -1.49
CA ALA A 145 11.82 0.94 -2.83
C ALA A 145 10.82 0.28 -3.78
N VAL A 146 9.92 1.08 -4.35
CA VAL A 146 8.79 0.61 -5.16
C VAL A 146 9.17 0.43 -6.62
N TYR A 147 8.88 -0.74 -7.19
CA TYR A 147 9.24 -1.11 -8.56
C TYR A 147 8.24 -2.06 -9.23
N ALA A 148 8.28 -2.13 -10.56
CA ALA A 148 7.45 -3.04 -11.34
C ALA A 148 8.12 -4.43 -11.45
N PRO A 149 7.39 -5.54 -11.24
CA PRO A 149 7.88 -6.87 -11.57
C PRO A 149 8.35 -6.95 -13.03
N LYS A 150 9.55 -7.47 -13.27
CA LYS A 150 10.02 -7.76 -14.64
C LYS A 150 9.24 -8.94 -15.21
N SER A 151 8.53 -8.72 -16.32
CA SER A 151 7.85 -9.76 -17.09
C SER A 151 8.82 -10.61 -17.91
N THR A 152 9.97 -10.07 -18.32
CA THR A 152 11.04 -10.78 -19.04
C THR A 152 12.42 -10.43 -18.47
N PRO A 153 13.42 -11.34 -18.55
CA PRO A 153 14.78 -11.11 -18.05
C PRO A 153 15.63 -10.26 -19.01
N THR A 154 15.08 -9.16 -19.54
CA THR A 154 15.81 -8.22 -20.40
C THR A 154 16.76 -7.32 -19.60
N SER A 155 17.86 -6.88 -20.23
CA SER A 155 18.99 -6.19 -19.57
C SER A 155 18.70 -4.75 -19.08
N SER A 156 17.47 -4.25 -19.28
CA SER A 156 17.07 -2.90 -18.89
C SER A 156 17.21 -2.63 -17.38
N ARG A 157 17.63 -1.42 -17.00
CA ARG A 157 17.67 -0.98 -15.59
C ARG A 157 16.25 -0.90 -15.04
N THR A 158 16.07 -1.31 -13.78
CA THR A 158 14.74 -1.24 -13.14
C THR A 158 14.54 0.18 -12.62
N LYS A 159 13.53 0.90 -13.09
CA LYS A 159 13.13 2.19 -12.48
C LYS A 159 12.55 1.92 -11.10
N VAL A 160 13.07 2.59 -10.08
CA VAL A 160 12.66 2.40 -8.68
C VAL A 160 12.44 3.77 -8.05
N THR A 161 11.34 3.91 -7.31
CA THR A 161 10.98 5.18 -6.65
C THR A 161 10.98 4.94 -5.15
N LEU A 162 11.60 5.85 -4.39
CA LEU A 162 11.68 5.75 -2.94
C LEU A 162 10.51 6.51 -2.31
N TYR A 163 9.80 5.86 -1.38
CA TYR A 163 8.68 6.44 -0.63
C TYR A 163 8.85 6.18 0.88
N PRO A 164 8.97 7.21 1.74
CA PRO A 164 8.99 7.01 3.19
C PRO A 164 7.64 6.47 3.68
N THR A 165 7.62 5.67 4.75
CA THR A 165 6.40 5.15 5.37
C THR A 165 6.59 4.75 6.84
N HIS A 166 5.47 4.68 7.55
CA HIS A 166 5.32 4.04 8.84
C HIS A 166 4.87 2.58 8.64
N GLU A 167 5.43 1.63 9.40
CA GLU A 167 5.01 0.23 9.34
C GLU A 167 3.58 0.05 9.86
N ILE A 168 3.22 0.72 10.96
CA ILE A 168 1.90 0.58 11.60
C ILE A 168 0.72 0.83 10.65
N VAL A 169 0.84 1.78 9.70
CA VAL A 169 -0.18 2.05 8.67
C VAL A 169 -0.24 0.93 7.62
N LEU A 170 0.91 0.37 7.28
CA LEU A 170 1.01 -0.75 6.34
C LEU A 170 0.46 -2.05 6.96
N SER A 171 0.96 -2.45 8.12
CA SER A 171 0.56 -3.70 8.80
C SER A 171 -0.90 -3.69 9.26
N SER A 172 -1.45 -2.53 9.65
CA SER A 172 -2.87 -2.41 10.00
C SER A 172 -3.79 -2.64 8.81
N HIS A 173 -3.39 -2.26 7.60
CA HIS A 173 -4.28 -2.22 6.43
C HIS A 173 -4.01 -3.30 5.37
N CYS A 174 -2.85 -3.96 5.34
CA CYS A 174 -2.41 -4.81 4.22
C CYS A 174 -1.97 -6.22 4.69
N THR A 175 -2.63 -7.28 4.23
CA THR A 175 -2.36 -8.67 4.67
C THR A 175 -1.14 -9.33 4.04
N ASN A 176 -0.71 -8.89 2.85
CA ASN A 176 0.27 -9.62 2.04
C ASN A 176 1.70 -9.09 2.22
N LEU A 177 1.94 -8.28 3.25
CA LEU A 177 3.25 -7.75 3.56
C LEU A 177 4.15 -8.84 4.19
N PRO A 178 5.45 -8.87 3.85
CA PRO A 178 6.41 -9.56 4.71
C PRO A 178 6.49 -8.82 6.06
N LYS A 179 6.86 -9.53 7.14
CA LYS A 179 7.37 -8.86 8.34
C LYS A 179 8.54 -7.97 7.94
N LEU A 180 8.52 -6.71 8.34
CA LEU A 180 9.61 -5.77 8.07
C LEU A 180 10.71 -5.93 9.13
N PRO A 181 11.96 -5.49 8.87
CA PRO A 181 13.00 -5.42 9.87
C PRO A 181 12.84 -4.17 10.75
N GLU A 182 13.07 -4.29 12.05
CA GLU A 182 13.09 -3.14 12.96
C GLU A 182 14.07 -2.04 12.49
N PRO A 183 13.74 -0.75 12.66
CA PRO A 183 14.63 0.34 12.25
C PRO A 183 15.86 0.46 13.16
N SER A 184 17.05 0.51 12.55
CA SER A 184 18.34 0.60 13.24
C SER A 184 18.48 1.87 14.08
N SER A 185 17.86 2.98 13.67
CA SER A 185 17.59 4.15 14.52
C SER A 185 16.46 5.01 13.93
N ALA A 186 16.01 6.04 14.66
CA ALA A 186 15.05 7.03 14.14
C ALA A 186 15.58 7.84 12.93
N SER A 187 16.90 7.87 12.71
CA SER A 187 17.56 8.57 11.60
C SER A 187 18.19 7.64 10.55
N SER A 188 18.30 6.34 10.81
CA SER A 188 18.77 5.35 9.83
C SER A 188 17.74 4.22 9.69
N ILE A 189 16.97 4.31 8.59
CA ILE A 189 15.79 3.48 8.38
C ILE A 189 16.00 2.46 7.23
N PRO A 190 15.49 1.22 7.37
CA PRO A 190 15.69 0.16 6.39
C PRO A 190 14.91 0.43 5.09
N VAL A 191 15.53 0.01 3.98
CA VAL A 191 15.00 0.19 2.62
C VAL A 191 14.42 -1.12 2.09
N ILE A 192 13.11 -1.17 1.92
CA ILE A 192 12.34 -2.39 1.65
C ILE A 192 12.00 -2.48 0.16
N PRO A 193 12.48 -3.49 -0.59
CA PRO A 193 12.09 -3.70 -1.98
C PRO A 193 10.62 -4.11 -2.08
N LEU A 194 9.80 -3.31 -2.77
CA LEU A 194 8.36 -3.55 -2.91
C LEU A 194 7.95 -3.65 -4.40
N ALA A 195 7.69 -4.88 -4.85
CA ALA A 195 7.26 -5.18 -6.21
C ALA A 195 5.73 -5.10 -6.34
N ILE A 196 5.20 -4.21 -7.19
CA ILE A 196 3.74 -4.05 -7.39
C ILE A 196 3.38 -3.82 -8.86
N PRO A 197 2.14 -4.13 -9.30
CA PRO A 197 1.74 -4.02 -10.70
C PRO A 197 1.91 -2.63 -11.33
N SER A 198 1.70 -1.54 -10.57
CA SER A 198 1.74 -0.17 -11.11
C SER A 198 2.45 0.81 -10.16
N PRO A 199 3.79 0.94 -10.23
CA PRO A 199 4.56 1.86 -9.38
C PRO A 199 4.11 3.33 -9.45
N SER A 200 3.59 3.77 -10.61
CA SER A 200 3.03 5.11 -10.80
C SER A 200 1.75 5.36 -10.02
N MET A 201 1.01 4.30 -9.66
CA MET A 201 -0.21 4.39 -8.84
C MET A 201 0.05 4.18 -7.35
N TYR A 202 1.29 3.91 -6.93
CA TYR A 202 1.61 3.77 -5.51
C TYR A 202 1.32 5.02 -4.65
N PRO A 203 1.68 6.27 -5.03
CA PRO A 203 1.51 7.40 -4.12
C PRO A 203 0.02 7.72 -3.86
N TYR A 204 -0.87 7.40 -4.79
CA TYR A 204 -2.33 7.53 -4.58
C TYR A 204 -2.84 6.48 -3.58
N LEU A 205 -2.39 5.22 -3.71
CA LEU A 205 -2.70 4.18 -2.73
C LEU A 205 -2.12 4.52 -1.35
N GLN A 206 -0.86 4.96 -1.30
CA GLN A 206 -0.21 5.37 -0.06
C GLN A 206 -1.00 6.50 0.61
N THR A 207 -1.29 7.59 -0.10
CA THR A 207 -2.09 8.71 0.43
C THR A 207 -3.41 8.19 1.02
N TYR A 208 -4.13 7.34 0.29
CA TYR A 208 -5.38 6.75 0.76
C TYR A 208 -5.22 5.90 2.03
N LEU A 209 -4.15 5.13 2.17
CA LEU A 209 -3.89 4.33 3.38
C LEU A 209 -3.71 5.19 4.64
N TYR A 210 -3.24 6.45 4.52
CA TYR A 210 -3.15 7.39 5.64
C TYR A 210 -4.43 8.23 5.83
N THR A 211 -5.08 8.69 4.75
CA THR A 211 -6.23 9.60 4.86
C THR A 211 -7.56 8.89 5.10
N LYS A 212 -7.71 7.68 4.54
CA LYS A 212 -8.97 6.94 4.31
C LYS A 212 -10.04 7.71 3.53
N ASP A 213 -9.61 8.74 2.81
CA ASP A 213 -10.49 9.61 2.03
C ASP A 213 -10.74 9.02 0.64
N ALA A 214 -11.84 8.28 0.53
CA ALA A 214 -12.28 7.70 -0.74
C ALA A 214 -12.76 8.79 -1.72
N SER A 215 -13.35 9.89 -1.23
CA SER A 215 -13.93 10.96 -2.04
C SER A 215 -12.85 11.82 -2.71
N MET A 216 -11.77 12.15 -2.00
CA MET A 216 -10.59 12.80 -2.59
C MET A 216 -9.93 11.91 -3.65
N LEU A 217 -9.82 10.60 -3.40
CA LEU A 217 -9.25 9.67 -4.37
C LEU A 217 -10.14 9.49 -5.61
N GLU A 218 -11.45 9.38 -5.44
CA GLU A 218 -12.46 9.36 -6.50
C GLU A 218 -12.37 10.62 -7.39
N THR A 219 -12.26 11.80 -6.76
CA THR A 219 -12.06 13.10 -7.43
C THR A 219 -10.77 13.17 -8.25
N VAL A 220 -9.69 12.51 -7.80
CA VAL A 220 -8.41 12.46 -8.52
C VAL A 220 -8.45 11.50 -9.72
N LEU A 221 -9.17 10.38 -9.61
CA LEU A 221 -9.25 9.37 -10.65
C LEU A 221 -10.23 9.74 -11.78
N LEU A 222 -11.36 10.37 -11.43
CA LEU A 222 -12.35 10.84 -12.40
C LEU A 222 -11.86 12.06 -13.21
N PRO A 223 -12.42 12.32 -14.40
CA PRO A 223 -12.13 13.54 -15.14
C PRO A 223 -12.64 14.79 -14.41
N SER A 224 -11.93 15.90 -14.56
CA SER A 224 -12.47 17.21 -14.17
C SER A 224 -13.62 17.59 -15.12
N PRO A 225 -14.73 18.18 -14.66
CA PRO A 225 -15.83 18.59 -15.53
C PRO A 225 -15.42 19.63 -16.60
N SER A 226 -14.33 20.37 -16.37
CA SER A 226 -13.76 21.33 -17.34
C SER A 226 -12.75 20.70 -18.31
N GLN A 227 -12.49 19.40 -18.23
CA GLN A 227 -11.53 18.71 -19.10
C GLN A 227 -12.25 18.15 -20.34
N ALA A 228 -11.81 18.55 -21.54
CA ALA A 228 -12.23 17.90 -22.78
C ALA A 228 -11.91 16.41 -22.74
N LEU A 229 -12.91 15.56 -22.98
CA LEU A 229 -12.80 14.11 -22.85
C LEU A 229 -12.56 13.46 -24.20
N ASP A 230 -11.39 12.84 -24.35
CA ASP A 230 -11.06 11.98 -25.48
C ASP A 230 -10.89 10.52 -25.03
N SER A 231 -11.03 9.60 -25.97
CA SER A 231 -10.86 8.16 -25.71
C SER A 231 -9.49 7.81 -25.13
N SER A 232 -8.41 8.54 -25.48
CA SER A 232 -7.07 8.25 -24.95
C SER A 232 -6.92 8.65 -23.48
N SER A 233 -7.53 9.77 -23.05
CA SER A 233 -7.51 10.18 -21.64
C SER A 233 -8.39 9.28 -20.77
N LEU A 234 -9.55 8.85 -21.26
CA LEU A 234 -10.40 7.88 -20.55
C LEU A 234 -9.70 6.51 -20.44
N MET A 235 -9.09 6.00 -21.51
CA MET A 235 -8.29 4.77 -21.45
C MET A 235 -7.10 4.89 -20.49
N ARG A 236 -6.43 6.04 -20.45
CA ARG A 236 -5.34 6.31 -19.48
C ARG A 236 -5.83 6.30 -18.03
N ARG A 237 -7.04 6.82 -17.77
CA ARG A 237 -7.69 6.77 -16.45
C ARG A 237 -8.13 5.36 -16.07
N LEU A 238 -8.71 4.58 -16.99
CA LEU A 238 -9.03 3.16 -16.76
C LEU A 238 -7.77 2.34 -16.43
N LEU A 239 -6.68 2.53 -17.15
CA LEU A 239 -5.38 1.91 -16.85
C LEU A 239 -4.82 2.32 -15.47
N ALA A 240 -5.04 3.57 -15.05
CA ALA A 240 -4.66 4.05 -13.72
C ALA A 240 -5.51 3.39 -12.61
N VAL A 241 -6.83 3.29 -12.80
CA VAL A 241 -7.75 2.62 -11.86
C VAL A 241 -7.42 1.13 -11.74
N HIS A 242 -7.18 0.44 -12.85
CA HIS A 242 -6.73 -0.96 -12.85
C HIS A 242 -5.37 -1.13 -12.16
N GLY A 243 -4.42 -0.22 -12.40
CA GLY A 243 -3.11 -0.22 -11.74
C GLY A 243 -3.22 -0.02 -10.23
N LEU A 244 -4.11 0.85 -9.78
CA LEU A 244 -4.39 1.12 -8.38
C LEU A 244 -5.08 -0.06 -7.68
N TRP A 245 -6.11 -0.65 -8.31
CA TRP A 245 -6.74 -1.90 -7.88
C TRP A 245 -5.72 -3.04 -7.77
N GLY A 246 -4.85 -3.18 -8.77
CA GLY A 246 -3.80 -4.19 -8.81
C GLY A 246 -2.78 -4.03 -7.69
N ASN A 247 -2.38 -2.79 -7.37
CA ASN A 247 -1.52 -2.50 -6.23
C ASN A 247 -2.19 -2.89 -4.90
N ALA A 248 -3.44 -2.47 -4.68
CA ALA A 248 -4.18 -2.77 -3.45
C ALA A 248 -4.38 -4.28 -3.26
N SER A 249 -4.71 -4.99 -4.33
CA SER A 249 -4.87 -6.45 -4.34
C SER A 249 -3.54 -7.18 -4.11
N ALA A 250 -2.43 -6.66 -4.64
CA ALA A 250 -1.10 -7.22 -4.40
C ALA A 250 -0.67 -7.07 -2.93
N LEU A 251 -0.94 -5.91 -2.30
CA LEU A 251 -0.67 -5.67 -0.87
C LEU A 251 -1.69 -6.36 0.06
N GLY A 252 -2.86 -6.75 -0.44
CA GLY A 252 -3.92 -7.36 0.36
C GLY A 252 -4.63 -6.33 1.25
N VAL A 253 -5.03 -5.20 0.67
CA VAL A 253 -5.70 -4.12 1.41
C VAL A 253 -7.05 -4.60 1.96
N ILE A 254 -7.29 -4.48 3.26
CA ILE A 254 -8.58 -4.74 3.90
C ILE A 254 -9.35 -3.41 4.00
N ASP A 255 -10.15 -3.09 2.99
CA ASP A 255 -10.90 -1.84 2.94
C ASP A 255 -12.11 -1.90 1.97
N PRO A 256 -13.32 -2.29 2.43
CA PRO A 256 -14.49 -2.39 1.54
C PRO A 256 -14.92 -1.05 0.89
N PRO A 257 -14.89 0.12 1.58
CA PRO A 257 -15.09 1.42 0.96
C PRO A 257 -14.15 1.72 -0.21
N PHE A 258 -12.86 1.39 -0.10
CA PHE A 258 -11.90 1.52 -1.20
C PHE A 258 -12.34 0.76 -2.46
N TYR A 259 -12.66 -0.53 -2.32
CA TYR A 259 -13.06 -1.35 -3.47
C TYR A 259 -14.38 -0.88 -4.09
N SER A 260 -15.34 -0.47 -3.26
CA SER A 260 -16.62 0.10 -3.73
C SER A 260 -16.44 1.41 -4.51
N MET A 261 -15.48 2.25 -4.11
CA MET A 261 -15.11 3.46 -4.86
C MET A 261 -14.42 3.12 -6.19
N ILE A 262 -13.48 2.17 -6.19
CA ILE A 262 -12.80 1.70 -7.40
C ILE A 262 -13.80 1.14 -8.43
N GLU A 263 -14.81 0.38 -7.99
CA GLU A 263 -15.88 -0.13 -8.85
C GLU A 263 -16.74 0.99 -9.45
N ARG A 264 -17.15 2.01 -8.67
CA ARG A 264 -17.86 3.19 -9.19
C ARG A 264 -17.05 3.92 -10.25
N VAL A 265 -15.82 4.28 -9.93
CA VAL A 265 -14.93 5.04 -10.82
C VAL A 265 -14.70 4.28 -12.14
N TRP A 266 -14.49 2.96 -12.06
CA TRP A 266 -14.37 2.10 -13.24
C TRP A 266 -15.63 2.14 -14.11
N ALA A 267 -16.81 1.97 -13.51
CA ALA A 267 -18.09 1.99 -14.22
C ALA A 267 -18.33 3.33 -14.93
N THR A 268 -18.18 4.45 -14.22
CA THR A 268 -18.35 5.81 -14.77
C THR A 268 -17.41 6.08 -15.95
N LEU A 269 -16.13 5.71 -15.84
CA LEU A 269 -15.15 5.87 -16.92
C LEU A 269 -15.50 5.00 -18.14
N HIS A 270 -15.93 3.75 -17.91
CA HIS A 270 -16.26 2.82 -18.99
C HIS A 270 -17.55 3.22 -19.72
N GLU A 271 -18.60 3.62 -19.00
CA GLU A 271 -19.85 4.12 -19.58
C GLU A 271 -19.61 5.38 -20.41
N THR A 272 -18.75 6.28 -19.94
CA THR A 272 -18.36 7.50 -20.67
C THR A 272 -17.57 7.16 -21.94
N LEU A 273 -16.64 6.21 -21.88
CA LEU A 273 -15.89 5.74 -23.07
C LEU A 273 -16.82 5.09 -24.11
N SER A 274 -17.77 4.26 -23.67
CA SER A 274 -18.78 3.66 -24.54
C SER A 274 -19.63 4.74 -25.24
N ARG A 275 -20.09 5.77 -24.52
CA ARG A 275 -20.83 6.90 -25.10
C ARG A 275 -20.03 7.64 -26.17
N ILE A 276 -18.75 7.95 -25.92
CA ILE A 276 -17.89 8.61 -26.92
C ILE A 276 -17.74 7.73 -28.18
N HIS A 277 -17.49 6.44 -28.02
CA HIS A 277 -17.34 5.52 -29.15
C HIS A 277 -18.61 5.45 -30.01
N SER A 278 -19.78 5.30 -29.38
CA SER A 278 -21.09 5.30 -30.08
C SER A 278 -21.44 6.64 -30.73
N SER A 279 -20.90 7.76 -30.25
CA SER A 279 -21.07 9.07 -30.89
C SER A 279 -20.11 9.35 -32.05
N SER A 280 -19.18 8.42 -32.32
CA SER A 280 -18.14 8.52 -33.37
C SER A 280 -18.32 7.47 -34.48
N SER A 281 -19.51 6.88 -34.59
CA SER A 281 -19.87 5.80 -35.55
C SER A 281 -21.14 6.17 -36.32
#